data_AF-A0A0Q4FA91-F1
#
_entry.id   AF-A0A0Q4FA91-F1
#
_cell.length_a   1.000
_cell.length_b   1.000
_cell.length_c   1.000
_cell.angle_alpha   90.00
_cell.angle_beta   90.00
_cell.angle_gamma   90.00
#
_symmetry.space_group_name_H-M   'P 1'
#
loop_
_entity.id
_entity.type
_entity.pdbx_description
1 polymer ?
#
loop_
_entity_poly.entity_id
_entity_poly.type
_entity_poly.pdbx_seq_one_letter_code
_entity_poly.pdbx_strand_id
1 'polypeptide(L)'
;MRRIAAKLGVNPTSLYNHVPNRAAIIEDVRAMVSANIDSGPLRELVWEDGLRAWARSYRSAFAGHPRAIPLLMTTRASAPVLLAEYEDFALAAESVGWTSADVLPLLTAFESFILGSVLDMSGPKVVFDPTGQEERFPRFAAAFSSLEHEDPEDPVASRAFELGLSMLVSSARPEHHQRR
;
A
#
# COMPACT_ATOMS: atom_id res chain seq x y z
N MET A 1 -19.65 14.47 7.53
CA MET A 1 -19.99 15.81 8.05
C MET A 1 -20.51 15.77 9.47
N ARG A 2 -21.77 15.42 9.74
CA ARG A 2 -22.35 15.47 11.12
C ARG A 2 -21.53 14.77 12.21
N ARG A 3 -21.08 13.53 11.97
CA ARG A 3 -20.24 12.78 12.93
C ARG A 3 -18.87 13.44 13.17
N ILE A 4 -18.31 14.10 12.17
CA ILE A 4 -17.03 14.83 12.29
C ILE A 4 -17.25 16.09 13.12
N ALA A 5 -18.31 16.86 12.83
CA ALA A 5 -18.67 18.05 13.59
C ALA A 5 -18.88 17.73 15.07
N ALA A 6 -19.62 16.67 15.35
CA ALA A 6 -19.87 16.19 16.71
C ALA A 6 -18.56 15.80 17.42
N LYS A 7 -17.64 15.10 16.75
CA LYS A 7 -16.33 14.76 17.32
C LYS A 7 -15.46 15.99 17.60
N LEU A 8 -15.59 17.04 16.80
CA LEU A 8 -14.85 18.30 16.95
C LEU A 8 -15.55 19.29 17.90
N GLY A 9 -16.76 18.97 18.41
CA GLY A 9 -17.54 19.88 19.25
C GLY A 9 -18.06 21.13 18.54
N VAL A 10 -18.15 21.11 17.19
CA VAL A 10 -18.58 22.26 16.38
C VAL A 10 -19.91 21.99 15.66
N ASN A 11 -20.55 23.06 15.18
CA ASN A 11 -21.73 22.95 14.32
C ASN A 11 -21.31 22.41 12.92
N PRO A 12 -22.08 21.48 12.31
CA PRO A 12 -21.81 21.02 10.94
C PRO A 12 -21.65 22.14 9.90
N THR A 13 -22.35 23.26 10.04
CA THR A 13 -22.22 24.42 9.15
C THR A 13 -20.82 25.02 9.20
N SER A 14 -20.17 25.05 10.37
CA SER A 14 -18.80 25.54 10.52
C SER A 14 -17.79 24.70 9.72
N LEU A 15 -18.01 23.39 9.57
CA LEU A 15 -17.16 22.55 8.72
C LEU A 15 -17.26 22.93 7.24
N TYR A 16 -18.45 23.27 6.74
CA TYR A 16 -18.63 23.63 5.34
C TYR A 16 -17.89 24.91 4.94
N ASN A 17 -17.56 25.78 5.92
CA ASN A 17 -16.72 26.95 5.69
C ASN A 17 -15.25 26.60 5.40
N HIS A 18 -14.79 25.42 5.84
CA HIS A 18 -13.41 24.96 5.62
C HIS A 18 -13.33 23.90 4.52
N VAL A 19 -14.34 23.04 4.41
CA VAL A 19 -14.37 21.90 3.49
C VAL A 19 -15.73 21.81 2.81
N PRO A 20 -15.82 22.00 1.48
CA PRO A 20 -17.10 22.21 0.80
C PRO A 20 -17.99 20.95 0.78
N ASN A 21 -17.41 19.75 0.86
CA ASN A 21 -18.15 18.50 0.81
C ASN A 21 -17.35 17.32 1.39
N ARG A 22 -17.97 16.14 1.41
CA ARG A 22 -17.33 14.91 1.90
C ARG A 22 -16.11 14.51 1.06
N ALA A 23 -16.13 14.75 -0.26
CA ALA A 23 -15.02 14.40 -1.14
C ALA A 23 -13.77 15.24 -0.82
N ALA A 24 -13.95 16.53 -0.51
CA ALA A 24 -12.84 17.39 -0.07
C ALA A 24 -12.17 16.87 1.21
N ILE A 25 -12.94 16.44 2.21
CA ILE A 25 -12.38 15.83 3.43
C ILE A 25 -11.62 14.54 3.11
N ILE A 26 -12.14 13.72 2.18
CA ILE A 26 -11.45 12.49 1.78
C ILE A 26 -10.11 12.83 1.15
N GLU A 27 -10.07 13.91 0.37
CA GLU A 27 -8.84 14.38 -0.26
C GLU A 27 -7.85 14.99 0.74
N ASP A 28 -8.32 15.71 1.76
CA ASP A 28 -7.47 16.17 2.85
C ASP A 28 -6.87 15.00 3.64
N VAL A 29 -7.68 13.98 3.93
CA VAL A 29 -7.20 12.74 4.58
C VAL A 29 -6.19 12.03 3.69
N ARG A 30 -6.42 11.97 2.38
CA ARG A 30 -5.44 11.43 1.42
C ARG A 30 -4.12 12.19 1.51
N ALA A 31 -4.17 13.51 1.41
CA ALA A 31 -2.99 14.35 1.47
C ALA A 31 -2.21 14.15 2.78
N MET A 32 -2.91 14.03 3.92
CA MET A 32 -2.28 13.79 5.21
C MET A 32 -1.58 12.42 5.29
N VAL A 33 -2.21 11.35 4.78
CA VAL A 33 -1.61 10.01 4.79
C VAL A 33 -0.43 9.96 3.81
N SER A 34 -0.66 10.42 2.58
CA SER A 34 0.34 10.42 1.50
C SER A 34 1.57 11.26 1.84
N ALA A 35 1.44 12.36 2.58
CA ALA A 35 2.59 13.17 3.01
C ALA A 35 3.64 12.43 3.84
N ASN A 36 3.35 11.21 4.33
CA ASN A 36 4.31 10.36 5.03
C ASN A 36 4.96 9.30 4.12
N ILE A 37 4.59 9.27 2.84
CA ILE A 37 5.22 8.43 1.83
C ILE A 37 6.47 9.17 1.35
N ASP A 38 7.58 8.46 1.38
CA ASP A 38 8.87 8.97 0.91
C ASP A 38 9.15 8.43 -0.50
N SER A 39 8.96 9.28 -1.51
CA SER A 39 9.35 9.02 -2.89
C SER A 39 10.79 9.42 -3.21
N GLY A 40 11.53 10.04 -2.28
CA GLY A 40 12.94 10.44 -2.45
C GLY A 40 13.83 9.30 -2.96
N PRO A 41 13.76 8.10 -2.38
CA PRO A 41 14.54 6.95 -2.85
C PRO A 41 14.34 6.58 -4.32
N LEU A 42 13.18 6.87 -4.93
CA LEU A 42 12.95 6.63 -6.37
C LEU A 42 13.81 7.53 -7.25
N ARG A 43 14.18 8.72 -6.75
CA ARG A 43 15.06 9.66 -7.45
C ARG A 43 16.54 9.43 -7.16
N GLU A 44 16.84 8.90 -5.97
CA GLU A 44 18.21 8.88 -5.43
C GLU A 44 18.91 7.53 -5.57
N LEU A 45 18.15 6.44 -5.60
CA LEU A 45 18.69 5.07 -5.62
C LEU A 45 18.52 4.42 -6.99
N VAL A 46 19.21 3.29 -7.16
CA VAL A 46 18.91 2.39 -8.28
C VAL A 46 17.47 1.89 -8.17
N TRP A 47 16.80 1.78 -9.31
CA TRP A 47 15.37 1.48 -9.42
C TRP A 47 14.84 0.44 -8.42
N GLU A 48 15.49 -0.71 -8.33
CA GLU A 48 15.06 -1.80 -7.45
C GLU A 48 15.13 -1.42 -5.96
N ASP A 49 16.18 -0.71 -5.55
CA ASP A 49 16.34 -0.26 -4.17
C ASP A 49 15.40 0.90 -3.85
N GLY A 50 15.20 1.80 -4.82
CA GLY A 50 14.20 2.87 -4.75
C GLY A 50 12.78 2.32 -4.55
N LEU A 51 12.37 1.33 -5.35
CA LEU A 51 11.09 0.65 -5.20
C LEU A 51 10.92 0.00 -3.83
N ARG A 52 11.96 -0.67 -3.31
CA ARG A 52 11.91 -1.30 -1.98
C ARG A 52 11.72 -0.27 -0.88
N ALA A 53 12.48 0.82 -0.91
CA ALA A 53 12.39 1.88 0.08
C ALA A 53 11.03 2.61 0.02
N TRP A 54 10.60 2.97 -1.20
CA TRP A 54 9.29 3.57 -1.44
C TRP A 54 8.15 2.69 -0.95
N ALA A 55 8.13 1.40 -1.31
CA ALA A 55 7.07 0.47 -0.91
C ALA A 55 6.99 0.30 0.62
N ARG A 56 8.13 0.25 1.33
CA ARG A 56 8.18 0.18 2.80
C ARG A 56 7.66 1.47 3.45
N SER A 57 8.04 2.62 2.91
CA SER A 57 7.55 3.92 3.38
C SER A 57 6.04 4.02 3.18
N TYR A 58 5.56 3.65 1.99
CA TYR A 58 4.15 3.60 1.66
C TYR A 58 3.37 2.67 2.62
N ARG A 59 3.86 1.44 2.85
CA ARG A 59 3.26 0.50 3.82
C ARG A 59 3.19 1.13 5.23
N SER A 60 4.26 1.76 5.69
CA SER A 60 4.29 2.43 7.00
C SER A 60 3.31 3.59 7.10
N ALA A 61 3.22 4.44 6.07
CA ALA A 61 2.29 5.57 6.04
C ALA A 61 0.83 5.13 6.26
N PHE A 62 0.47 3.97 5.71
CA PHE A 62 -0.89 3.43 5.81
C PHE A 62 -1.11 2.49 7.02
N ALA A 63 -0.06 1.97 7.66
CA ALA A 63 -0.16 1.02 8.77
C ALA A 63 -0.95 1.58 9.98
N GLY A 64 -0.86 2.88 10.26
CA GLY A 64 -1.67 3.55 11.29
C GLY A 64 -3.12 3.86 10.87
N HIS A 65 -3.44 3.68 9.59
CA HIS A 65 -4.69 4.12 8.97
C HIS A 65 -5.36 3.08 8.06
N PRO A 66 -5.38 1.77 8.40
CA PRO A 66 -5.89 0.73 7.49
C PRO A 66 -7.36 0.90 7.12
N ARG A 67 -8.17 1.46 8.04
CA ARG A 67 -9.59 1.78 7.80
C ARG A 67 -9.80 2.91 6.80
N ALA A 68 -8.77 3.70 6.49
CA ALA A 68 -8.83 4.71 5.45
C ALA A 68 -8.67 4.11 4.04
N ILE A 69 -8.02 2.95 3.89
CA ILE A 69 -7.70 2.35 2.58
C ILE A 69 -8.95 2.19 1.70
N PRO A 70 -10.05 1.55 2.14
CA PRO A 70 -11.23 1.38 1.27
C PRO A 70 -11.83 2.72 0.84
N LEU A 71 -11.74 3.75 1.69
CA LEU A 71 -12.25 5.08 1.40
C LEU A 71 -11.39 5.80 0.36
N LEU A 72 -10.06 5.73 0.52
CA LEU A 72 -9.10 6.37 -0.36
C LEU A 72 -9.02 5.66 -1.72
N MET A 73 -9.19 4.35 -1.78
CA MET A 73 -9.12 3.59 -3.03
C MET A 73 -10.40 3.62 -3.86
N THR A 74 -11.54 4.00 -3.26
CA THR A 74 -12.84 4.08 -3.97
C THR A 74 -13.22 5.51 -4.38
N THR A 75 -12.28 6.46 -4.24
CA THR A 75 -12.49 7.87 -4.60
C THR A 75 -11.36 8.36 -5.49
N ARG A 76 -11.69 9.27 -6.42
CA ARG A 76 -10.68 9.89 -7.29
C ARG A 76 -9.69 10.67 -6.44
N ALA A 77 -8.41 10.48 -6.73
CA ALA A 77 -7.31 11.23 -6.14
C ALA A 77 -6.94 12.41 -7.05
N SER A 78 -6.70 13.57 -6.44
CA SER A 78 -6.21 14.80 -7.06
C SER A 78 -5.25 15.58 -6.15
N ALA A 79 -4.88 15.04 -4.99
CA ALA A 79 -4.04 15.66 -3.99
C ALA A 79 -2.64 15.90 -4.56
N PRO A 80 -2.16 17.15 -4.63
CA PRO A 80 -0.87 17.45 -5.25
C PRO A 80 0.31 16.70 -4.64
N VAL A 81 0.28 16.43 -3.32
CA VAL A 81 1.34 15.67 -2.63
C VAL A 81 1.46 14.25 -3.19
N LEU A 82 0.33 13.55 -3.34
CA LEU A 82 0.31 12.20 -3.90
C LEU A 82 0.70 12.20 -5.38
N LEU A 83 0.21 13.17 -6.15
CA LEU A 83 0.55 13.26 -7.57
C LEU A 83 2.04 13.54 -7.79
N ALA A 84 2.70 14.28 -6.91
CA ALA A 84 4.14 14.49 -6.96
C ALA A 84 4.92 13.20 -6.71
N GLU A 85 4.49 12.37 -5.76
CA GLU A 85 5.09 11.05 -5.52
C GLU A 85 4.94 10.12 -6.74
N TYR A 86 3.78 10.15 -7.40
CA TYR A 86 3.54 9.38 -8.62
C TYR A 86 4.33 9.91 -9.82
N GLU A 87 4.58 11.21 -9.90
CA GLU A 87 5.49 11.79 -10.90
C GLU A 87 6.91 11.25 -10.71
N ASP A 88 7.41 11.17 -9.46
CA ASP A 88 8.71 10.57 -9.16
C ASP A 88 8.77 9.10 -9.60
N PHE A 89 7.70 8.34 -9.33
CA PHE A 89 7.57 6.95 -9.78
C PHE A 89 7.60 6.85 -11.31
N ALA A 90 6.84 7.70 -12.01
CA ALA A 90 6.79 7.72 -13.47
C ALA A 90 8.17 7.98 -14.08
N LEU A 91 8.85 9.02 -13.60
CA LEU A 91 10.20 9.37 -14.05
C LEU A 91 11.20 8.23 -13.81
N ALA A 92 11.15 7.61 -12.63
CA ALA A 92 12.01 6.49 -12.28
C ALA A 92 11.72 5.24 -13.14
N ALA A 93 10.45 4.93 -13.39
CA ALA A 93 10.04 3.81 -14.24
C ALA A 93 10.48 4.01 -15.69
N GLU A 94 10.28 5.19 -16.26
CA GLU A 94 10.71 5.51 -17.63
C GLU A 94 12.24 5.47 -17.77
N SER A 95 12.98 5.84 -16.72
CA SER A 95 14.46 5.78 -16.71
C SER A 95 15.01 4.36 -16.89
N VAL A 96 14.23 3.33 -16.55
CA VAL A 96 14.59 1.92 -16.72
C VAL A 96 13.92 1.27 -17.94
N GLY A 97 13.26 2.06 -18.78
CA GLY A 97 12.75 1.65 -20.09
C GLY A 97 11.27 1.26 -20.14
N TRP A 98 10.50 1.48 -19.06
CA TRP A 98 9.04 1.37 -19.15
C TRP A 98 8.48 2.45 -20.07
N THR A 99 7.38 2.15 -20.76
CA THR A 99 6.69 3.14 -21.58
C THR A 99 5.67 3.90 -20.74
N SER A 100 5.31 5.12 -21.14
CA SER A 100 4.28 5.91 -20.44
C SER A 100 2.92 5.19 -20.36
N ALA A 101 2.64 4.25 -21.27
CA ALA A 101 1.42 3.43 -21.23
C ALA A 101 1.46 2.37 -20.11
N ASP A 102 2.65 1.96 -19.68
CA ASP A 102 2.85 0.93 -18.66
C ASP A 102 2.96 1.50 -17.24
N VAL A 103 3.27 2.80 -17.09
CA VAL A 103 3.50 3.46 -15.79
C VAL A 103 2.32 3.28 -14.84
N LEU A 104 1.09 3.60 -15.27
CA LEU A 104 -0.08 3.49 -14.40
C LEU A 104 -0.42 2.03 -14.03
N PRO A 105 -0.44 1.06 -14.96
CA PRO A 105 -0.57 -0.35 -14.61
C PRO A 105 0.49 -0.83 -13.60
N LEU A 106 1.77 -0.46 -13.81
CA LEU A 106 2.87 -0.85 -12.94
C LEU A 106 2.71 -0.24 -11.53
N LEU A 107 2.47 1.07 -11.46
CA LEU A 107 2.18 1.77 -10.21
C LEU A 107 1.03 1.10 -9.46
N THR A 108 -0.10 0.86 -10.14
CA THR A 108 -1.29 0.25 -9.55
C THR A 108 -1.01 -1.16 -9.04
N ALA A 109 -0.16 -1.94 -9.71
CA ALA A 109 0.22 -3.28 -9.28
C ALA A 109 1.00 -3.23 -7.95
N PHE A 110 1.97 -2.33 -7.84
CA PHE A 110 2.70 -2.10 -6.59
C PHE A 110 1.77 -1.61 -5.47
N GLU A 111 0.93 -0.62 -5.74
CA GLU A 111 0.00 -0.10 -4.74
C GLU A 111 -0.99 -1.16 -4.24
N SER A 112 -1.54 -1.96 -5.15
CA SER A 112 -2.46 -3.06 -4.80
C SER A 112 -1.81 -4.05 -3.86
N PHE A 113 -0.54 -4.40 -4.12
CA PHE A 113 0.24 -5.26 -3.25
C PHE A 113 0.52 -4.62 -1.89
N ILE A 114 1.03 -3.38 -1.88
CA ILE A 114 1.38 -2.65 -0.65
C ILE A 114 0.14 -2.49 0.24
N LEU A 115 -0.97 -1.97 -0.31
CA LEU A 115 -2.20 -1.74 0.42
C LEU A 115 -2.86 -3.04 0.87
N GLY A 116 -2.77 -4.10 0.06
CA GLY A 116 -3.18 -5.45 0.46
C GLY A 116 -2.42 -5.92 1.70
N SER A 117 -1.10 -5.69 1.77
CA SER A 117 -0.29 -6.04 2.94
C SER A 117 -0.63 -5.23 4.20
N VAL A 118 -1.13 -3.99 4.04
CA VAL A 118 -1.60 -3.17 5.16
C VAL A 118 -2.95 -3.66 5.68
N LEU A 119 -3.83 -4.12 4.80
CA LEU A 119 -5.08 -4.75 5.22
C LEU A 119 -4.83 -6.08 5.94
N ASP A 120 -3.87 -6.87 5.47
CA ASP A 120 -3.46 -8.13 6.09
C ASP A 120 -2.94 -7.94 7.52
N MET A 121 -2.01 -7.00 7.76
CA MET A 121 -1.49 -6.70 9.12
C MET A 121 -2.57 -6.20 10.10
N SER A 122 -3.71 -5.73 9.58
CA SER A 122 -4.80 -5.19 10.39
C SER A 122 -5.84 -6.24 10.79
N GLY A 123 -5.73 -7.45 10.22
CA GLY A 123 -6.58 -8.59 10.52
C GLY A 123 -6.04 -9.45 11.67
N PRO A 124 -6.57 -10.69 11.81
CA PRO A 124 -5.97 -11.70 12.67
C PRO A 124 -4.52 -11.97 12.26
N LYS A 125 -3.64 -12.20 13.24
CA LYS A 125 -2.21 -12.52 13.02
C LYS A 125 -2.00 -13.72 12.06
N VAL A 126 -2.90 -14.68 12.12
CA VAL A 126 -3.01 -15.79 11.16
C VAL A 126 -4.49 -15.99 10.86
N VAL A 127 -4.87 -15.87 9.58
CA VAL A 127 -6.28 -15.98 9.14
C VAL A 127 -6.71 -17.44 8.98
N PHE A 128 -5.74 -18.35 8.85
CA PHE A 128 -5.97 -19.77 8.61
C PHE A 128 -5.82 -20.58 9.88
N ASP A 129 -6.61 -21.63 10.03
CA ASP A 129 -6.48 -22.59 11.14
C ASP A 129 -6.87 -23.99 10.63
N PRO A 130 -5.87 -24.87 10.36
CA PRO A 130 -6.13 -26.24 9.94
C PRO A 130 -6.33 -27.22 11.10
N THR A 131 -6.36 -26.77 12.37
CA THR A 131 -6.44 -27.67 13.53
C THR A 131 -7.65 -28.60 13.46
N GLY A 132 -7.41 -29.90 13.66
CA GLY A 132 -8.41 -30.96 13.55
C GLY A 132 -8.71 -31.43 12.12
N GLN A 133 -7.99 -30.92 11.12
CA GLN A 133 -8.11 -31.30 9.70
C GLN A 133 -6.76 -31.69 9.08
N GLU A 134 -5.78 -32.07 9.89
CA GLU A 134 -4.39 -32.33 9.49
C GLU A 134 -4.29 -33.52 8.52
N GLU A 135 -5.07 -34.58 8.73
CA GLU A 135 -5.12 -35.73 7.81
C GLU A 135 -5.63 -35.32 6.42
N ARG A 136 -6.54 -34.34 6.37
CA ARG A 136 -7.13 -33.84 5.12
C ARG A 136 -6.24 -32.82 4.41
N PHE A 137 -5.52 -32.00 5.16
CA PHE A 137 -4.66 -30.93 4.63
C PHE A 137 -3.21 -31.02 5.12
N PRO A 138 -2.51 -32.16 4.94
CA PRO A 138 -1.25 -32.44 5.63
C PRO A 138 -0.13 -31.46 5.26
N ARG A 139 -0.09 -30.97 4.02
CA ARG A 139 0.92 -29.99 3.57
C ARG A 139 0.69 -28.60 4.16
N PHE A 140 -0.58 -28.19 4.25
CA PHE A 140 -0.93 -26.89 4.81
C PHE A 140 -0.81 -26.87 6.33
N ALA A 141 -1.22 -27.96 7.00
CA ALA A 141 -0.98 -28.16 8.42
C ALA A 141 0.52 -28.09 8.77
N ALA A 142 1.38 -28.75 7.99
CA ALA A 142 2.83 -28.66 8.20
C ALA A 142 3.37 -27.23 8.03
N ALA A 143 2.87 -26.46 7.05
CA ALA A 143 3.23 -25.05 6.90
C ALA A 143 2.72 -24.20 8.07
N PHE A 144 1.49 -24.41 8.51
CA PHE A 144 0.91 -23.73 9.67
C PHE A 144 1.69 -24.02 10.96
N SER A 145 2.09 -25.28 11.20
CA SER A 145 2.90 -25.64 12.37
C SER A 145 4.25 -24.92 12.41
N SER A 146 4.85 -24.60 11.26
CA SER A 146 6.12 -23.87 11.22
C SER A 146 6.04 -22.46 11.85
N LEU A 147 4.84 -21.88 11.96
CA LEU A 147 4.63 -20.57 12.56
C LEU A 147 4.96 -20.55 14.07
N GLU A 148 5.06 -21.71 14.72
CA GLU A 148 5.48 -21.79 16.14
C GLU A 148 6.89 -21.24 16.41
N HIS A 149 7.71 -21.12 15.35
CA HIS A 149 9.08 -20.60 15.41
C HIS A 149 9.19 -19.11 15.03
N GLU A 150 8.08 -18.47 14.65
CA GLU A 150 8.03 -17.08 14.21
C GLU A 150 7.61 -16.14 15.37
N ASP A 151 7.68 -14.82 15.14
CA ASP A 151 7.22 -13.83 16.12
C ASP A 151 5.72 -14.01 16.40
N PRO A 152 5.29 -14.24 17.66
CA PRO A 152 3.87 -14.41 17.99
C PRO A 152 3.03 -13.15 17.77
N GLU A 153 3.62 -11.96 17.61
CA GLU A 153 2.92 -10.72 17.28
C GLU A 153 2.76 -10.49 15.77
N ASP A 154 3.67 -11.01 14.96
CA ASP A 154 3.67 -10.89 13.50
C ASP A 154 4.27 -12.14 12.82
N PRO A 155 3.59 -13.29 12.90
CA PRO A 155 4.14 -14.56 12.42
C PRO A 155 4.17 -14.66 10.89
N VAL A 156 3.44 -13.79 10.18
CA VAL A 156 3.21 -13.89 8.73
C VAL A 156 3.33 -12.55 8.00
N ALA A 157 2.66 -11.50 8.46
CA ALA A 157 2.34 -10.35 7.62
C ALA A 157 3.58 -9.58 7.15
N SER A 158 4.56 -9.28 8.02
CA SER A 158 5.78 -8.59 7.58
C SER A 158 6.68 -9.45 6.70
N ARG A 159 6.81 -10.75 7.00
CA ARG A 159 7.58 -11.66 6.16
C ARG A 159 6.93 -11.85 4.79
N ALA A 160 5.60 -11.98 4.75
CA ALA A 160 4.83 -12.07 3.52
C ALA A 160 5.00 -10.81 2.66
N PHE A 161 4.99 -9.63 3.27
CA PHE A 161 5.28 -8.37 2.57
C PHE A 161 6.69 -8.34 1.98
N GLU A 162 7.73 -8.66 2.75
CA GLU A 162 9.11 -8.61 2.24
C GLU A 162 9.36 -9.65 1.13
N LEU A 163 8.79 -10.85 1.25
CA LEU A 163 8.83 -11.88 0.21
C LEU A 163 8.12 -11.40 -1.06
N GLY A 164 6.88 -10.90 -0.93
CA GLY A 164 6.09 -10.40 -2.04
C GLY A 164 6.73 -9.23 -2.77
N LEU A 165 7.27 -8.27 -2.00
CA LEU A 165 7.98 -7.11 -2.53
C LEU A 165 9.22 -7.54 -3.30
N SER A 166 9.99 -8.49 -2.76
CA SER A 166 11.17 -9.03 -3.43
C SER A 166 10.82 -9.70 -4.76
N MET A 167 9.71 -10.45 -4.82
CA MET A 167 9.23 -11.07 -6.06
C MET A 167 8.79 -10.02 -7.09
N LEU A 168 8.03 -9.00 -6.68
CA LEU A 168 7.60 -7.91 -7.57
C LEU A 168 8.78 -7.13 -8.13
N VAL A 169 9.71 -6.73 -7.26
CA VAL A 169 10.89 -5.95 -7.65
C VAL A 169 11.80 -6.74 -8.60
N SER A 170 11.94 -8.05 -8.40
CA SER A 170 12.75 -8.91 -9.27
C SER A 170 12.23 -8.93 -10.72
N SER A 171 10.95 -8.65 -10.93
CA SER A 171 10.31 -8.59 -12.23
C SER A 171 9.91 -7.17 -12.66
N ALA A 172 10.40 -6.13 -11.96
CA ALA A 172 9.97 -4.75 -12.15
C ALA A 172 10.71 -3.99 -13.27
N ARG A 173 11.44 -4.70 -14.13
CA ARG A 173 12.00 -4.15 -15.37
C ARG A 173 11.17 -4.65 -16.55
N PRO A 174 11.01 -3.83 -17.60
CA PRO A 174 10.35 -4.30 -18.81
C PRO A 174 11.14 -5.50 -19.35
N GLU A 175 10.42 -6.55 -19.75
CA GLU A 175 11.05 -7.59 -20.56
C GLU A 175 11.60 -6.92 -21.81
N HIS A 176 12.88 -7.18 -22.14
CA HIS A 176 13.44 -6.72 -23.40
C HIS A 176 12.66 -7.39 -24.53
N HIS A 177 11.59 -6.75 -24.99
CA HIS A 177 10.97 -7.07 -26.25
C HIS A 177 12.01 -6.76 -27.32
N GLN A 178 12.80 -7.78 -27.69
CA GLN A 178 13.40 -7.87 -29.00
C GLN A 178 12.23 -7.76 -29.99
N ARG A 179 11.92 -6.54 -30.40
CA ARG A 179 11.02 -6.28 -31.53
C ARG A 179 11.66 -7.00 -32.72
N ARG A 180 11.08 -8.13 -33.09
CA ARG A 180 11.32 -8.77 -34.38
C ARG A 180 10.63 -7.98 -35.48
#